data_AF-A0A6A5B7M0-F1
#
_entry.id   AF-A0A6A5B7M0-F1
#
_cell.length_a   1.000
_cell.length_b   1.000
_cell.length_c   1.000
_cell.angle_alpha   90.00
_cell.angle_beta   90.00
_cell.angle_gamma   90.00
#
_symmetry.space_group_name_H-M   'P 1'
#
loop_
_entity.id
_entity.type
_entity.pdbx_description
1 polymer ?
#
loop_
_entity_poly.entity_id
_entity_poly.type
_entity_poly.pdbx_seq_one_letter_code
_entity_poly.pdbx_strand_id
1 'polypeptide(L)'
;MNSLESLAHGASYGTIGGQMTIILKNQDQYKALNVSQSLILLKVSVFQLNLVQSGNSTYPYIPNVVEITTLSPLRTNIQQISLPSQKFPTSLKVPYRFDDLPLASYIVLGQIVSGQPLTSFNGWYRGGGAEYFKDITLSDANNLVLNADFVIEGVTPYPTSYKFYTHGHFRFVKGLPVLSLFGNEKERGVSHGYLLAQQIIDFFRFYVLEGAILSAKNYLNIHVPVLKSSAFKYDTVFIQAVEGVYSGMIASGIDLFIPELNRNFQMIDIIAINAYIELEYIASHGVPNIASNDYLTKGLREKLSQQPRNKMRQSKPHAACTQFSVWNEFTSTNCPPEQQNNIISVRNMDGEIDMKRVTVHSILVSTIESTNPSDRKYISVMWPGFVGTLSAINEDGVYSMMNYGRTHPNTTWGSGAPISWILKEVIQKTTLDMATASDVQHFIEKNFRSQPGGACLTGCILVFSHRITNNSSRYPSAPSFVYESDWKGGMMRLPQQAFPLFVKSAIGASNHNHLYGVESGDRDSTYNFGIRNGFSSMWRYQVTSNLIDIWARNVYHKVQDPNFCNSQMKEILRRAAHGQTEHSIMFRPLNNGKILIDIAVAQSTWNGWDAPYLDFVTFEFNDLFSKL
;
A
#
# COMPACT_ATOMS: atom_id res chain seq x y z
N MET A 1 21.52 -57.19 -10.01
CA MET A 1 20.11 -56.99 -9.63
C MET A 1 20.02 -57.29 -8.15
N ASN A 2 20.23 -56.27 -7.31
CA ASN A 2 20.03 -56.36 -5.87
C ASN A 2 18.65 -55.78 -5.55
N SER A 3 17.90 -56.53 -4.75
CA SER A 3 16.54 -56.28 -4.30
C SER A 3 16.38 -54.92 -3.59
N LEU A 4 15.58 -54.04 -4.17
CA LEU A 4 15.04 -52.82 -3.57
C LEU A 4 13.59 -53.08 -3.09
N GLU A 5 13.40 -54.12 -2.30
CA GLU A 5 12.16 -54.37 -1.59
C GLU A 5 12.47 -54.47 -0.09
N SER A 6 11.60 -53.86 0.72
CA SER A 6 11.58 -53.87 2.19
C SER A 6 12.32 -52.73 2.94
N LEU A 7 11.86 -51.49 2.77
CA LEU A 7 11.76 -50.50 3.85
C LEU A 7 10.46 -49.70 3.71
N ALA A 8 9.31 -50.39 3.62
CA ALA A 8 8.01 -49.76 3.83
C ALA A 8 7.75 -49.67 5.34
N HIS A 9 8.48 -48.79 6.02
CA HIS A 9 8.05 -48.35 7.36
C HIS A 9 6.75 -47.58 7.18
N GLY A 10 5.70 -48.05 7.85
CA GLY A 10 4.35 -47.50 7.77
C GLY A 10 4.35 -45.99 7.99
N ALA A 11 4.31 -45.24 6.90
CA ALA A 11 4.13 -43.81 6.95
C ALA A 11 2.74 -43.55 7.53
N SER A 12 2.70 -42.88 8.68
CA SER A 12 1.46 -42.40 9.27
C SER A 12 0.95 -41.23 8.45
N TYR A 13 -0.33 -41.29 8.06
CA TYR A 13 -1.00 -40.22 7.33
C TYR A 13 -2.25 -39.76 8.10
N GLY A 14 -2.63 -38.50 7.94
CA GLY A 14 -3.85 -37.92 8.51
C GLY A 14 -4.75 -37.30 7.44
N THR A 15 -5.85 -36.65 7.88
CA THR A 15 -6.85 -36.04 6.99
C THR A 15 -7.18 -34.61 7.39
N ILE A 16 -7.35 -33.74 6.40
CA ILE A 16 -7.88 -32.38 6.59
C ILE A 16 -9.13 -32.20 5.71
N GLY A 17 -10.20 -31.67 6.29
CA GLY A 17 -11.44 -31.37 5.58
C GLY A 17 -12.30 -30.32 6.31
N GLY A 18 -13.38 -29.89 5.64
CA GLY A 18 -14.30 -28.89 6.18
C GLY A 18 -15.30 -28.40 5.15
N GLN A 19 -15.97 -27.31 5.49
CA GLN A 19 -16.87 -26.56 4.61
C GLN A 19 -16.27 -25.19 4.26
N MET A 20 -16.20 -24.92 2.96
CA MET A 20 -15.92 -23.59 2.45
C MET A 20 -17.21 -22.85 2.23
N THR A 21 -17.28 -21.59 2.66
CA THR A 21 -18.40 -20.69 2.33
C THR A 21 -17.92 -19.64 1.33
N ILE A 22 -18.45 -19.66 0.12
CA ILE A 22 -18.25 -18.59 -0.86
C ILE A 22 -19.29 -17.52 -0.58
N ILE A 23 -18.87 -16.28 -0.32
CA ILE A 23 -19.78 -15.15 -0.09
C ILE A 23 -19.71 -14.19 -1.27
N LEU A 24 -20.88 -13.88 -1.83
CA LEU A 24 -21.05 -12.86 -2.85
C LEU A 24 -21.85 -11.72 -2.22
N LYS A 25 -21.27 -10.52 -2.19
CA LYS A 25 -21.85 -9.35 -1.50
C LYS A 25 -22.84 -8.58 -2.36
N ASN A 26 -22.65 -8.57 -3.67
CA ASN A 26 -23.49 -7.83 -4.60
C ASN A 26 -23.52 -8.47 -6.00
N GLN A 27 -24.48 -8.00 -6.80
CA GLN A 27 -24.70 -8.49 -8.16
C GLN A 27 -23.47 -8.30 -9.07
N ASP A 28 -22.64 -7.29 -8.82
CA ASP A 28 -21.46 -7.03 -9.64
C ASP A 28 -20.36 -8.08 -9.39
N GLN A 29 -20.16 -8.52 -8.15
CA GLN A 29 -19.31 -9.68 -7.84
C GLN A 29 -19.81 -10.95 -8.54
N TYR A 30 -21.13 -11.19 -8.54
CA TYR A 30 -21.70 -12.34 -9.24
C TYR A 30 -21.50 -12.25 -10.76
N LYS A 31 -21.71 -11.09 -11.36
CA LYS A 31 -21.46 -10.86 -12.80
C LYS A 31 -19.98 -11.06 -13.15
N ALA A 32 -19.07 -10.61 -12.29
CA ALA A 32 -17.63 -10.78 -12.49
C ALA A 32 -17.19 -12.25 -12.48
N LEU A 33 -17.89 -13.10 -11.73
CA LEU A 33 -17.68 -14.56 -11.72
C LEU A 33 -18.40 -15.27 -12.88
N ASN A 34 -19.56 -14.76 -13.30
CA ASN A 34 -20.43 -15.42 -14.28
C ASN A 34 -20.22 -14.95 -15.73
N VAL A 35 -18.95 -14.84 -16.17
CA VAL A 35 -18.61 -14.33 -17.51
C VAL A 35 -18.98 -15.31 -18.63
N SER A 36 -18.97 -16.61 -18.34
CA SER A 36 -19.16 -17.69 -19.33
C SER A 36 -20.39 -18.57 -19.05
N GLN A 37 -21.34 -18.12 -18.23
CA GLN A 37 -22.65 -18.73 -18.00
C GLN A 37 -22.67 -20.25 -17.76
N SER A 38 -21.98 -20.76 -16.73
CA SER A 38 -22.48 -21.94 -15.97
C SER A 38 -21.53 -22.47 -14.89
N LEU A 39 -20.21 -22.29 -14.99
CA LEU A 39 -19.27 -23.01 -14.11
C LEU A 39 -18.22 -22.09 -13.48
N ILE A 40 -18.13 -22.14 -12.15
CA ILE A 40 -16.99 -21.65 -11.39
C ILE A 40 -15.99 -22.80 -11.22
N LEU A 41 -14.70 -22.51 -11.47
CA LEU A 41 -13.58 -23.37 -11.10
C LEU A 41 -13.08 -22.95 -9.71
N LEU A 42 -13.36 -23.78 -8.72
CA LEU A 42 -12.85 -23.63 -7.37
C LEU A 42 -11.61 -24.51 -7.20
N LYS A 43 -10.48 -23.88 -6.87
CA LYS A 43 -9.22 -24.53 -6.54
C LYS A 43 -9.03 -24.49 -5.03
N VAL A 44 -8.91 -25.65 -4.39
CA VAL A 44 -8.53 -25.78 -2.98
C VAL A 44 -7.16 -26.44 -2.92
N SER A 45 -6.23 -25.84 -2.20
CA SER A 45 -4.85 -26.29 -2.13
C SER A 45 -4.41 -26.46 -0.68
N VAL A 46 -3.62 -27.49 -0.42
CA VAL A 46 -2.95 -27.71 0.86
C VAL A 46 -1.45 -27.55 0.66
N PHE A 47 -0.84 -26.70 1.46
CA PHE A 47 0.59 -26.44 1.46
C PHE A 47 1.20 -26.99 2.73
N GLN A 48 2.22 -27.84 2.60
CA GLN A 48 3.00 -28.32 3.74
C GLN A 48 3.96 -27.22 4.18
N LEU A 49 3.97 -26.91 5.48
CA LEU A 49 4.90 -25.96 6.07
C LEU A 49 6.21 -26.65 6.38
N ASN A 50 7.30 -26.14 5.80
CA ASN A 50 8.64 -26.53 6.21
C ASN A 50 9.03 -25.77 7.48
N LEU A 51 9.45 -26.49 8.51
CA LEU A 51 10.03 -25.89 9.70
C LEU A 51 11.36 -25.26 9.34
N VAL A 52 11.50 -23.95 9.56
CA VAL A 52 12.79 -23.27 9.38
C VAL A 52 13.45 -23.19 10.74
N GLN A 53 14.67 -23.73 10.83
CA GLN A 53 15.53 -23.49 11.98
C GLN A 53 16.16 -22.10 11.85
N SER A 54 15.90 -21.25 12.83
CA SER A 54 16.59 -19.97 12.98
C SER A 54 17.12 -19.88 14.42
N GLY A 55 18.44 -20.00 14.58
CA GLY A 55 19.09 -20.09 15.89
C GLY A 55 18.67 -21.33 16.69
N ASN A 56 18.50 -21.17 18.02
CA ASN A 56 18.09 -22.24 18.96
C ASN A 56 16.56 -22.46 19.02
N SER A 57 15.82 -22.05 17.99
CA SER A 57 14.37 -22.12 17.99
C SER A 57 13.83 -22.62 16.66
N THR A 58 12.91 -23.57 16.73
CA THR A 58 12.19 -24.12 15.58
C THR A 58 10.82 -23.47 15.51
N TYR A 59 10.49 -22.86 14.38
CA TYR A 59 9.16 -22.30 14.15
C TYR A 59 8.64 -22.68 12.75
N PRO A 60 7.32 -22.85 12.60
CA PRO A 60 6.72 -22.95 11.28
C PRO A 60 6.93 -21.63 10.54
N TYR A 61 7.67 -21.67 9.44
CA TYR A 61 7.79 -20.52 8.56
C TYR A 61 6.51 -20.41 7.75
N ILE A 62 5.77 -19.32 7.96
CA ILE A 62 4.62 -18.99 7.11
C ILE A 62 5.18 -18.15 5.96
N PRO A 63 5.21 -18.68 4.73
CA PRO A 63 5.76 -17.97 3.59
C PRO A 63 4.95 -16.69 3.32
N ASN A 64 5.60 -15.64 2.82
CA ASN A 64 4.88 -14.44 2.38
C ASN A 64 4.03 -14.77 1.12
N VAL A 65 3.08 -13.89 0.75
CA VAL A 65 2.15 -14.13 -0.40
C VAL A 65 2.90 -14.56 -1.66
N VAL A 66 4.01 -13.89 -2.01
CA VAL A 66 4.82 -14.25 -3.18
C VAL A 66 5.34 -15.66 -3.09
N GLU A 67 5.85 -16.07 -1.93
CA GLU A 67 6.36 -17.41 -1.75
C GLU A 67 5.23 -18.43 -1.89
N ILE A 68 4.04 -18.19 -1.32
CA ILE A 68 2.88 -19.08 -1.47
C ILE A 68 2.43 -19.19 -2.93
N THR A 69 2.49 -18.10 -3.70
CA THR A 69 2.20 -18.15 -5.14
C THR A 69 3.27 -18.86 -5.97
N THR A 70 4.49 -19.01 -5.44
CA THR A 70 5.58 -19.81 -6.04
C THR A 70 5.70 -21.23 -5.49
N LEU A 71 5.08 -21.52 -4.34
CA LEU A 71 5.08 -22.84 -3.76
C LEU A 71 4.21 -23.78 -4.60
N SER A 72 4.76 -24.95 -4.90
CA SER A 72 3.95 -26.04 -5.44
C SER A 72 3.09 -26.60 -4.30
N PRO A 73 1.76 -26.59 -4.42
CA PRO A 73 0.89 -27.18 -3.40
C PRO A 73 1.18 -28.69 -3.28
N LEU A 74 1.13 -29.23 -2.06
CA LEU A 74 1.30 -30.66 -1.84
C LEU A 74 0.17 -31.45 -2.52
N ARG A 75 -1.07 -30.96 -2.36
CA ARG A 75 -2.26 -31.47 -3.04
C ARG A 75 -3.16 -30.32 -3.45
N THR A 76 -3.85 -30.49 -4.58
CA THR A 76 -4.86 -29.56 -5.07
C THR A 76 -6.12 -30.33 -5.46
N ASN A 77 -7.27 -29.85 -5.00
CA ASN A 77 -8.59 -30.30 -5.46
C ASN A 77 -9.21 -29.18 -6.30
N ILE A 78 -9.63 -29.50 -7.53
CA ILE A 78 -10.35 -28.58 -8.41
C ILE A 78 -11.79 -29.08 -8.51
N GLN A 79 -12.73 -28.24 -8.09
CA GLN A 79 -14.15 -28.52 -8.15
C GLN A 79 -14.82 -27.56 -9.15
N GLN A 80 -15.72 -28.11 -9.97
CA GLN A 80 -16.62 -27.33 -10.82
C GLN A 80 -17.93 -27.08 -10.08
N ILE A 81 -18.30 -25.81 -9.95
CA ILE A 81 -19.50 -25.39 -9.24
C ILE A 81 -20.44 -24.71 -10.21
N SER A 82 -21.66 -25.21 -10.32
CA SER A 82 -22.70 -24.54 -11.09
C SER A 82 -23.29 -23.37 -10.30
N LEU A 83 -23.21 -22.16 -10.85
CA LEU A 83 -23.96 -21.02 -10.31
C LEU A 83 -25.41 -21.10 -10.80
N PRO A 84 -26.42 -20.90 -9.93
CA PRO A 84 -27.80 -20.80 -10.36
C PRO A 84 -27.94 -19.65 -11.38
N SER A 85 -28.48 -19.93 -12.58
CA SER A 85 -28.54 -18.97 -13.68
C SER A 85 -29.51 -17.80 -13.45
N GLN A 86 -30.39 -17.90 -12.46
CA GLN A 86 -31.52 -16.96 -12.29
C GLN A 86 -31.54 -16.23 -10.94
N LYS A 87 -30.72 -16.61 -9.95
CA LYS A 87 -30.71 -15.98 -8.63
C LYS A 87 -29.30 -15.79 -8.13
N PHE A 88 -29.03 -14.58 -7.64
CA PHE A 88 -27.83 -14.22 -6.88
C PHE A 88 -27.86 -14.92 -5.52
N PRO A 89 -27.06 -15.97 -5.28
CA PRO A 89 -26.96 -16.54 -3.94
C PRO A 89 -26.08 -15.62 -3.08
N THR A 90 -26.51 -15.30 -1.86
CA THR A 90 -25.68 -14.54 -0.91
C THR A 90 -24.52 -15.37 -0.36
N SER A 91 -24.70 -16.69 -0.27
CA SER A 91 -23.62 -17.62 0.06
C SER A 91 -23.82 -19.01 -0.56
N LEU A 92 -22.71 -19.72 -0.76
CA LEU A 92 -22.68 -21.12 -1.20
C LEU A 92 -21.71 -21.91 -0.31
N LYS A 93 -22.15 -23.08 0.17
CA LYS A 93 -21.32 -23.99 0.95
C LYS A 93 -20.79 -25.15 0.09
N VAL A 94 -19.49 -25.41 0.16
CA VAL A 94 -18.81 -26.42 -0.65
C VAL A 94 -17.91 -27.25 0.25
N PRO A 95 -18.12 -28.57 0.37
CA PRO A 95 -17.25 -29.43 1.17
C PRO A 95 -15.92 -29.67 0.46
N TYR A 96 -14.87 -29.89 1.25
CA TYR A 96 -13.57 -30.35 0.74
C TYR A 96 -12.92 -31.33 1.71
N ARG A 97 -12.02 -32.14 1.17
CA ARG A 97 -11.29 -33.16 1.92
C ARG A 97 -9.97 -33.50 1.23
N PHE A 98 -8.93 -33.69 2.03
CA PHE A 98 -7.61 -34.17 1.65
C PHE A 98 -7.20 -35.31 2.57
N ASP A 99 -7.23 -36.53 2.03
CA ASP A 99 -6.78 -37.74 2.72
C ASP A 99 -5.27 -37.98 2.47
N ASP A 100 -4.70 -38.92 3.21
CA ASP A 100 -3.32 -39.40 3.07
C ASP A 100 -2.26 -38.28 3.12
N LEU A 101 -2.46 -37.30 4.01
CA LEU A 101 -1.51 -36.22 4.24
C LEU A 101 -0.44 -36.66 5.26
N PRO A 102 0.88 -36.52 4.98
CA PRO A 102 1.92 -36.80 5.96
C PRO A 102 1.70 -36.06 7.29
N LEU A 103 2.24 -36.57 8.40
CA LEU A 103 2.20 -35.86 9.68
C LEU A 103 3.08 -34.61 9.62
N ALA A 104 2.46 -33.45 9.49
CA ALA A 104 3.10 -32.15 9.35
C ALA A 104 2.14 -31.01 9.71
N SER A 105 2.62 -29.78 9.61
CA SER A 105 1.79 -28.58 9.67
C SER A 105 1.42 -28.10 8.27
N TYR A 106 0.20 -27.62 8.12
CA TYR A 106 -0.40 -27.29 6.83
C TYR A 106 -1.09 -25.92 6.82
N ILE A 107 -1.16 -25.32 5.63
CA ILE A 107 -2.06 -24.22 5.30
C ILE A 107 -3.08 -24.70 4.27
N VAL A 108 -4.34 -24.31 4.45
CA VAL A 108 -5.42 -24.55 3.49
C VAL A 108 -5.84 -23.24 2.85
N LEU A 109 -5.87 -23.22 1.52
CA LEU A 109 -6.23 -22.07 0.69
C LEU A 109 -7.32 -22.48 -0.31
N GLY A 110 -8.37 -21.68 -0.42
CA GLY A 110 -9.35 -21.74 -1.50
C GLY A 110 -9.26 -20.52 -2.40
N GLN A 111 -9.35 -20.75 -3.71
CA GLN A 111 -9.27 -19.72 -4.74
C GLN A 111 -10.30 -20.00 -5.82
N ILE A 112 -11.03 -18.99 -6.25
CA ILE A 112 -11.81 -19.07 -7.48
C ILE A 112 -10.92 -18.63 -8.63
N VAL A 113 -10.67 -19.54 -9.58
CA VAL A 113 -9.74 -19.32 -10.71
C VAL A 113 -10.45 -19.09 -12.05
N SER A 114 -11.77 -19.18 -12.06
CA SER A 114 -12.64 -18.80 -13.19
C SER A 114 -13.20 -17.39 -13.00
N GLY A 115 -13.37 -16.63 -14.07
CA GLY A 115 -14.04 -15.32 -14.04
C GLY A 115 -13.24 -14.23 -14.74
N GLN A 116 -13.64 -12.97 -14.55
CA GLN A 116 -12.88 -11.84 -15.05
C GLN A 116 -11.47 -11.84 -14.42
N PRO A 117 -10.42 -11.53 -15.21
CA PRO A 117 -9.06 -11.45 -14.69
C PRO A 117 -8.92 -10.49 -13.49
N LEU A 118 -9.81 -9.51 -13.38
CA LEU A 118 -9.77 -8.40 -12.42
C LEU A 118 -10.51 -8.67 -11.09
N THR A 119 -10.94 -9.89 -10.80
CA THR A 119 -11.51 -10.23 -9.49
C THR A 119 -10.81 -11.40 -8.83
N SER A 120 -10.07 -11.11 -7.77
CA SER A 120 -9.44 -12.12 -6.92
C SER A 120 -10.39 -12.52 -5.78
N PHE A 121 -10.86 -13.76 -5.79
CA PHE A 121 -11.65 -14.35 -4.70
C PHE A 121 -10.82 -15.42 -4.02
N ASN A 122 -10.37 -15.12 -2.81
CA ASN A 122 -9.52 -16.01 -2.03
C ASN A 122 -10.02 -16.14 -0.59
N GLY A 123 -9.73 -17.27 0.02
CA GLY A 123 -10.06 -17.57 1.41
C GLY A 123 -9.13 -18.63 1.99
N TRP A 124 -8.92 -18.59 3.30
CA TRP A 124 -8.04 -19.54 3.98
C TRP A 124 -8.54 -19.84 5.39
N TYR A 125 -8.10 -20.98 5.91
CA TYR A 125 -8.35 -21.34 7.30
C TYR A 125 -7.61 -20.39 8.26
N ARG A 126 -8.35 -19.86 9.24
CA ARG A 126 -7.89 -18.84 10.19
C ARG A 126 -8.32 -19.19 11.62
N GLY A 127 -7.52 -18.80 12.61
CA GLY A 127 -7.80 -19.06 14.03
C GLY A 127 -8.76 -18.06 14.67
N GLY A 128 -9.02 -16.94 13.99
CA GLY A 128 -9.85 -15.84 14.46
C GLY A 128 -10.18 -14.83 13.37
N GLY A 129 -10.99 -13.82 13.71
CA GLY A 129 -11.39 -12.76 12.78
C GLY A 129 -10.20 -11.94 12.28
N ALA A 130 -10.14 -11.75 10.96
CA ALA A 130 -9.06 -11.06 10.25
C ALA A 130 -7.64 -11.58 10.52
N GLU A 131 -7.51 -12.81 11.03
CA GLU A 131 -6.20 -13.45 11.14
C GLU A 131 -5.71 -13.90 9.77
N TYR A 132 -4.39 -13.86 9.61
CA TYR A 132 -3.72 -14.47 8.48
C TYR A 132 -3.78 -16.01 8.57
N PHE A 133 -2.90 -16.73 7.89
CA PHE A 133 -2.92 -18.20 7.93
C PHE A 133 -2.83 -18.76 9.34
N LYS A 134 -3.71 -19.72 9.65
CA LYS A 134 -3.56 -20.59 10.80
C LYS A 134 -3.04 -21.95 10.33
N ASP A 135 -1.97 -22.41 10.97
CA ASP A 135 -1.43 -23.73 10.75
C ASP A 135 -2.38 -24.82 11.30
N ILE A 136 -2.53 -25.89 10.53
CA ILE A 136 -3.21 -27.13 10.93
C ILE A 136 -2.15 -28.20 11.12
N THR A 137 -1.96 -28.70 12.35
CA THR A 137 -0.92 -29.68 12.65
C THR A 137 -1.51 -31.08 12.79
N LEU A 138 -1.01 -32.03 11.98
CA LEU A 138 -1.30 -33.46 12.07
C LEU A 138 -0.15 -34.15 12.81
N SER A 139 -0.41 -34.60 14.04
CA SER A 139 0.60 -35.15 14.97
C SER A 139 0.64 -36.68 15.06
N ASP A 140 -0.40 -37.37 14.60
CA ASP A 140 -0.52 -38.83 14.65
C ASP A 140 -1.44 -39.35 13.53
N ALA A 141 -1.36 -40.65 13.24
CA ALA A 141 -2.06 -41.30 12.12
C ALA A 141 -3.60 -41.25 12.22
N ASN A 142 -4.16 -40.96 13.40
CA ASN A 142 -5.59 -40.87 13.62
C ASN A 142 -6.09 -39.42 13.69
N ASN A 143 -5.20 -38.45 13.48
CA ASN A 143 -5.52 -37.04 13.58
C ASN A 143 -6.34 -36.62 12.34
N LEU A 144 -7.63 -36.34 12.58
CA LEU A 144 -8.61 -35.90 11.60
C LEU A 144 -9.06 -34.49 11.96
N VAL A 145 -8.77 -33.52 11.10
CA VAL A 145 -9.27 -32.15 11.25
C VAL A 145 -10.36 -31.92 10.20
N LEU A 146 -11.63 -32.17 10.56
CA LEU A 146 -12.79 -32.09 9.65
C LEU A 146 -13.62 -30.80 9.78
N ASN A 147 -13.19 -29.88 10.63
CA ASN A 147 -13.84 -28.60 10.92
C ASN A 147 -12.97 -27.41 10.53
N ALA A 148 -12.14 -27.56 9.48
CA ALA A 148 -11.27 -26.50 8.98
C ALA A 148 -12.04 -25.48 8.10
N ASP A 149 -13.23 -25.06 8.54
CA ASP A 149 -14.12 -24.21 7.76
C ASP A 149 -13.50 -22.84 7.47
N PHE A 150 -13.73 -22.31 6.28
CA PHE A 150 -13.27 -20.98 5.91
C PHE A 150 -14.17 -20.30 4.88
N VAL A 151 -13.96 -18.99 4.72
CA VAL A 151 -14.76 -18.14 3.83
C VAL A 151 -13.91 -17.68 2.65
N ILE A 152 -14.43 -17.82 1.44
CA ILE A 152 -13.86 -17.24 0.21
C ILE A 152 -14.64 -15.97 -0.10
N GLU A 153 -13.94 -14.84 -0.10
CA GLU A 153 -14.49 -13.53 -0.46
C GLU A 153 -13.55 -12.79 -1.42
N GLY A 154 -14.13 -11.91 -2.23
CA GLY A 154 -13.38 -11.03 -3.12
C GLY A 154 -13.61 -9.56 -2.78
N VAL A 155 -12.73 -8.71 -3.28
CA VAL A 155 -12.91 -7.25 -3.29
C VAL A 155 -14.11 -6.91 -4.18
N THR A 156 -14.97 -6.00 -3.75
CA THR A 156 -16.07 -5.51 -4.56
C THR A 156 -15.53 -4.66 -5.72
N PRO A 157 -15.84 -5.01 -6.99
CA PRO A 157 -15.48 -4.18 -8.12
C PRO A 157 -16.04 -2.76 -8.02
N TYR A 158 -15.36 -1.80 -8.61
CA TYR A 158 -15.95 -0.47 -8.77
C TYR A 158 -17.20 -0.51 -9.67
N PRO A 159 -18.18 0.38 -9.42
CA PRO A 159 -19.34 0.48 -10.29
C PRO A 159 -18.90 0.90 -11.70
N THR A 160 -19.33 0.20 -12.73
CA THR A 160 -18.90 0.49 -14.12
C THR A 160 -19.57 1.73 -14.72
N SER A 161 -20.73 2.12 -14.20
CA SER A 161 -21.48 3.30 -14.63
C SER A 161 -20.98 4.56 -13.95
N TYR A 162 -21.06 5.69 -14.66
CA TYR A 162 -20.94 7.02 -14.06
C TYR A 162 -21.89 7.16 -12.87
N LYS A 163 -21.39 7.69 -11.74
CA LYS A 163 -22.20 8.04 -10.58
C LYS A 163 -21.91 9.48 -10.18
N PHE A 164 -22.93 10.20 -9.75
CA PHE A 164 -22.82 11.56 -9.23
C PHE A 164 -23.54 11.64 -7.90
N TYR A 165 -22.97 12.38 -6.95
CA TYR A 165 -23.62 12.74 -5.70
C TYR A 165 -23.11 14.10 -5.25
N THR A 166 -24.00 15.11 -5.26
CA THR A 166 -23.82 16.50 -4.78
C THR A 166 -22.45 17.16 -5.08
N HIS A 167 -21.42 16.76 -4.34
CA HIS A 167 -20.05 17.29 -4.30
C HIS A 167 -18.99 16.32 -4.84
N GLY A 168 -19.41 15.33 -5.62
CA GLY A 168 -18.50 14.43 -6.28
C GLY A 168 -19.13 13.56 -7.36
N HIS A 169 -18.27 12.95 -8.16
CA HIS A 169 -18.66 11.96 -9.14
C HIS A 169 -17.59 10.88 -9.29
N PHE A 170 -18.03 9.69 -9.68
CA PHE A 170 -17.20 8.53 -9.95
C PHE A 170 -17.36 8.09 -11.40
N ARG A 171 -16.24 7.80 -12.07
CA ARG A 171 -16.22 7.32 -13.46
C ARG A 171 -14.94 6.55 -13.76
N PHE A 172 -14.94 5.80 -14.85
CA PHE A 172 -13.70 5.28 -15.43
C PHE A 172 -13.15 6.28 -16.46
N VAL A 173 -11.85 6.54 -16.39
CA VAL A 173 -11.12 7.36 -17.37
C VAL A 173 -9.95 6.56 -17.88
N LYS A 174 -9.95 6.24 -19.17
CA LYS A 174 -8.92 5.39 -19.81
C LYS A 174 -8.66 4.09 -19.04
N GLY A 175 -9.71 3.47 -18.51
CA GLY A 175 -9.64 2.21 -17.77
C GLY A 175 -9.29 2.31 -16.28
N LEU A 176 -8.96 3.50 -15.75
CA LEU A 176 -8.74 3.68 -14.31
C LEU A 176 -9.96 4.29 -13.62
N PRO A 177 -10.28 3.85 -12.39
CA PRO A 177 -11.34 4.44 -11.57
C PRO A 177 -10.92 5.83 -11.08
N VAL A 178 -11.77 6.83 -11.35
CA VAL A 178 -11.56 8.23 -10.97
C VAL A 178 -12.71 8.70 -10.09
N LEU A 179 -12.37 9.19 -8.89
CA LEU A 179 -13.29 9.87 -7.98
C LEU A 179 -12.96 11.36 -7.93
N SER A 180 -13.82 12.19 -8.50
CA SER A 180 -13.68 13.63 -8.45
C SER A 180 -14.51 14.21 -7.32
N LEU A 181 -13.89 14.99 -6.43
CA LEU A 181 -14.51 15.58 -5.24
C LEU A 181 -14.28 17.10 -5.24
N PHE A 182 -15.34 17.87 -5.02
CA PHE A 182 -15.29 19.34 -5.00
C PHE A 182 -16.19 19.90 -3.89
N GLY A 183 -15.72 20.89 -3.14
CA GLY A 183 -16.47 21.43 -1.98
C GLY A 183 -15.56 21.70 -0.78
N ASN A 184 -16.14 21.91 0.39
CA ASN A 184 -15.40 21.86 1.66
C ASN A 184 -15.08 20.42 2.09
N GLU A 185 -14.28 20.23 3.15
CA GLU A 185 -13.86 18.90 3.62
C GLU A 185 -15.03 17.95 3.88
N LYS A 186 -16.07 18.42 4.56
CA LYS A 186 -17.23 17.61 4.91
C LYS A 186 -18.03 17.22 3.66
N GLU A 187 -18.30 18.17 2.78
CA GLU A 187 -19.02 17.94 1.51
C GLU A 187 -18.33 16.91 0.61
N ARG A 188 -17.01 17.06 0.43
CA ARG A 188 -16.19 16.09 -0.30
C ARG A 188 -16.21 14.73 0.38
N GLY A 189 -16.09 14.71 1.71
CA GLY A 189 -16.23 13.49 2.51
C GLY A 189 -17.56 12.78 2.26
N VAL A 190 -18.69 13.48 2.34
CA VAL A 190 -20.03 12.89 2.12
C VAL A 190 -20.11 12.25 0.74
N SER A 191 -19.61 12.91 -0.29
CA SER A 191 -19.66 12.35 -1.65
C SER A 191 -18.75 11.14 -1.82
N HIS A 192 -17.55 11.17 -1.23
CA HIS A 192 -16.64 10.02 -1.21
C HIS A 192 -17.29 8.82 -0.53
N GLY A 193 -17.83 9.02 0.68
CA GLY A 193 -18.52 7.98 1.43
C GLY A 193 -19.71 7.42 0.68
N TYR A 194 -20.54 8.27 0.08
CA TYR A 194 -21.75 7.84 -0.63
C TYR A 194 -21.42 7.02 -1.88
N LEU A 195 -20.45 7.47 -2.67
CA LEU A 195 -20.13 6.86 -3.96
C LEU A 195 -19.39 5.53 -3.82
N LEU A 196 -18.57 5.38 -2.76
CA LEU A 196 -17.62 4.27 -2.62
C LEU A 196 -17.75 3.48 -1.30
N ALA A 197 -18.87 3.58 -0.57
CA ALA A 197 -19.03 2.97 0.75
C ALA A 197 -18.59 1.49 0.84
N GLN A 198 -18.95 0.68 -0.15
CA GLN A 198 -18.61 -0.75 -0.15
C GLN A 198 -17.11 -0.98 -0.37
N GLN A 199 -16.48 -0.20 -1.24
CA GLN A 199 -15.04 -0.29 -1.48
C GLN A 199 -14.25 0.19 -0.26
N ILE A 200 -14.76 1.18 0.50
CA ILE A 200 -14.16 1.61 1.77
C ILE A 200 -14.19 0.47 2.81
N ILE A 201 -15.33 -0.22 2.95
CA ILE A 201 -15.45 -1.38 3.83
C ILE A 201 -14.48 -2.49 3.44
N ASP A 202 -14.41 -2.81 2.15
CA ASP A 202 -13.56 -3.88 1.65
C ASP A 202 -12.07 -3.55 1.86
N PHE A 203 -11.65 -2.31 1.61
CA PHE A 203 -10.29 -1.87 1.89
C PHE A 203 -9.96 -1.98 3.38
N PHE A 204 -10.84 -1.53 4.26
CA PHE A 204 -10.63 -1.67 5.71
C PHE A 204 -10.54 -3.14 6.14
N ARG A 205 -11.47 -3.99 5.70
CA ARG A 205 -11.51 -5.40 6.10
C ARG A 205 -10.30 -6.15 5.59
N PHE A 206 -10.02 -6.07 4.29
CA PHE A 206 -9.02 -6.91 3.64
C PHE A 206 -7.60 -6.35 3.75
N TYR A 207 -7.43 -5.02 3.73
CA TYR A 207 -6.11 -4.42 3.88
C TYR A 207 -5.80 -4.10 5.35
N VAL A 208 -6.59 -3.24 5.98
CA VAL A 208 -6.25 -2.72 7.33
C VAL A 208 -6.33 -3.83 8.38
N LEU A 209 -7.45 -4.54 8.48
CA LEU A 209 -7.62 -5.61 9.47
C LEU A 209 -6.82 -6.86 9.11
N GLU A 210 -7.00 -7.38 7.88
CA GLU A 210 -6.44 -8.66 7.45
C GLU A 210 -5.00 -8.61 6.95
N GLY A 211 -4.48 -7.48 6.46
CA GLY A 211 -3.13 -7.34 5.91
C GLY A 211 -2.15 -6.61 6.85
N ALA A 212 -2.54 -5.43 7.34
CA ALA A 212 -1.69 -4.62 8.20
C ALA A 212 -1.70 -5.16 9.65
N ILE A 213 -2.88 -5.31 10.25
CA ILE A 213 -3.03 -5.65 11.68
C ILE A 213 -2.99 -7.17 11.94
N LEU A 214 -3.53 -7.95 11.01
CA LEU A 214 -3.65 -9.42 11.07
C LEU A 214 -4.45 -9.95 12.28
N SER A 215 -5.37 -9.14 12.84
CA SER A 215 -6.21 -9.56 13.97
C SER A 215 -7.29 -8.53 14.33
N ALA A 216 -8.56 -8.92 14.20
CA ALA A 216 -9.70 -8.14 14.68
C ALA A 216 -9.65 -7.87 16.19
N LYS A 217 -9.21 -8.88 16.96
CA LYS A 217 -9.06 -8.76 18.41
C LYS A 217 -8.02 -7.70 18.78
N ASN A 218 -6.87 -7.68 18.11
CA ASN A 218 -5.84 -6.66 18.36
C ASN A 218 -6.28 -5.30 17.85
N TYR A 219 -7.03 -5.23 16.75
CA TYR A 219 -7.59 -3.96 16.30
C TYR A 219 -8.44 -3.30 17.40
N LEU A 220 -9.42 -4.04 17.96
CA LEU A 220 -10.31 -3.51 18.99
C LEU A 220 -9.61 -3.26 20.34
N ASN A 221 -8.71 -4.15 20.76
CA ASN A 221 -8.12 -4.08 22.10
C ASN A 221 -6.83 -3.26 22.19
N ILE A 222 -6.19 -2.96 21.05
CA ILE A 222 -4.89 -2.26 21.02
C ILE A 222 -4.97 -1.03 20.11
N HIS A 223 -5.28 -1.22 18.83
CA HIS A 223 -5.17 -0.15 17.84
C HIS A 223 -6.22 0.94 18.04
N VAL A 224 -7.49 0.59 18.25
CA VAL A 224 -8.56 1.55 18.54
C VAL A 224 -8.27 2.36 19.82
N PRO A 225 -7.86 1.77 20.95
CA PRO A 225 -7.40 2.53 22.11
C PRO A 225 -6.24 3.48 21.82
N VAL A 226 -5.23 3.06 21.04
CA VAL A 226 -4.11 3.93 20.68
C VAL A 226 -4.55 5.11 19.80
N LEU A 227 -5.41 4.87 18.80
CA LEU A 227 -6.00 5.93 17.97
C LEU A 227 -6.84 6.92 18.79
N LYS A 228 -7.40 6.49 19.93
CA LYS A 228 -8.17 7.36 20.84
C LYS A 228 -7.31 8.04 21.92
N SER A 229 -6.03 7.67 22.02
CA SER A 229 -5.12 8.20 23.03
C SER A 229 -4.45 9.50 22.58
N SER A 230 -3.76 10.12 23.53
CA SER A 230 -2.88 11.28 23.29
C SER A 230 -1.71 11.03 22.32
N ALA A 231 -1.51 9.81 21.81
CA ALA A 231 -0.53 9.55 20.75
C ALA A 231 -0.84 10.36 19.47
N PHE A 232 -2.13 10.57 19.19
CA PHE A 232 -2.60 11.31 18.03
C PHE A 232 -3.24 12.64 18.41
N LYS A 233 -3.05 13.65 17.54
CA LYS A 233 -3.77 14.91 17.54
C LYS A 233 -4.44 15.07 16.19
N TYR A 234 -5.77 15.13 16.19
CA TYR A 234 -6.55 15.26 14.97
C TYR A 234 -6.97 16.72 14.76
N ASP A 235 -6.57 17.30 13.64
CA ASP A 235 -7.09 18.61 13.24
C ASP A 235 -8.57 18.50 12.88
N THR A 236 -9.34 19.51 13.29
CA THR A 236 -10.76 19.64 12.97
C THR A 236 -11.07 19.51 11.47
N VAL A 237 -10.21 20.01 10.59
CA VAL A 237 -10.36 19.93 9.13
C VAL A 237 -10.41 18.47 8.67
N PHE A 238 -9.52 17.61 9.18
CA PHE A 238 -9.53 16.18 8.85
C PHE A 238 -10.69 15.43 9.50
N ILE A 239 -11.07 15.80 10.73
CA ILE A 239 -12.23 15.20 11.39
C ILE A 239 -13.51 15.50 10.61
N GLN A 240 -13.68 16.72 10.09
CA GLN A 240 -14.81 17.07 9.22
C GLN A 240 -14.84 16.20 7.94
N ALA A 241 -13.69 15.94 7.33
CA ALA A 241 -13.60 15.03 6.19
C ALA A 241 -14.02 13.60 6.57
N VAL A 242 -13.52 13.09 7.69
CA VAL A 242 -13.87 11.74 8.22
C VAL A 242 -15.36 11.63 8.55
N GLU A 243 -15.93 12.63 9.22
CA GLU A 243 -17.36 12.73 9.49
C GLU A 243 -18.17 12.74 8.20
N GLY A 244 -17.70 13.49 7.21
CA GLY A 244 -18.29 13.52 5.87
C GLY A 244 -18.32 12.13 5.27
N VAL A 245 -17.18 11.44 5.18
CA VAL A 245 -17.08 10.07 4.62
C VAL A 245 -18.04 9.14 5.35
N TYR A 246 -18.03 9.11 6.68
CA TYR A 246 -18.93 8.25 7.44
C TYR A 246 -20.43 8.57 7.18
N SER A 247 -20.79 9.85 7.15
CA SER A 247 -22.17 10.29 6.87
C SER A 247 -22.60 9.90 5.45
N GLY A 248 -21.70 10.02 4.48
CA GLY A 248 -21.91 9.56 3.11
C GLY A 248 -22.14 8.06 3.03
N MET A 249 -21.34 7.27 3.76
CA MET A 249 -21.49 5.83 3.84
C MET A 249 -22.86 5.43 4.40
N ILE A 250 -23.34 6.10 5.46
CA ILE A 250 -24.70 5.88 5.98
C ILE A 250 -25.75 6.25 4.92
N ALA A 251 -25.61 7.40 4.28
CA ALA A 251 -26.54 7.88 3.27
C ALA A 251 -26.62 6.99 2.02
N SER A 252 -25.57 6.22 1.72
CA SER A 252 -25.56 5.25 0.62
C SER A 252 -26.54 4.08 0.81
N GLY A 253 -26.95 3.82 2.06
CA GLY A 253 -27.89 2.75 2.41
C GLY A 253 -27.30 1.33 2.36
N ILE A 254 -25.99 1.17 2.18
CA ILE A 254 -25.35 -0.16 2.22
C ILE A 254 -25.27 -0.70 3.66
N ASP A 255 -25.11 -2.01 3.79
CA ASP A 255 -24.81 -2.64 5.07
C ASP A 255 -23.39 -2.28 5.52
N LEU A 256 -23.28 -1.65 6.69
CA LEU A 256 -22.01 -1.26 7.30
C LEU A 256 -21.46 -2.32 8.27
N PHE A 257 -22.12 -3.47 8.43
CA PHE A 257 -21.69 -4.50 9.36
C PHE A 257 -20.33 -5.11 8.98
N ILE A 258 -19.43 -5.22 9.96
CA ILE A 258 -18.10 -5.82 9.82
C ILE A 258 -18.08 -7.15 10.59
N PRO A 259 -18.16 -8.30 9.90
CA PRO A 259 -18.25 -9.61 10.55
C PRO A 259 -17.08 -9.91 11.49
N GLU A 260 -15.87 -9.50 11.13
CA GLU A 260 -14.66 -9.75 11.92
C GLU A 260 -14.68 -9.02 13.26
N LEU A 261 -15.37 -7.87 13.33
CA LEU A 261 -15.48 -7.04 14.54
C LEU A 261 -16.80 -7.26 15.29
N ASN A 262 -17.75 -7.98 14.69
CA ASN A 262 -19.12 -8.14 15.19
C ASN A 262 -19.80 -6.82 15.55
N ARG A 263 -19.62 -5.80 14.69
CA ARG A 263 -20.25 -4.48 14.83
C ARG A 263 -20.32 -3.75 13.49
N ASN A 264 -21.12 -2.70 13.42
CA ASN A 264 -21.08 -1.77 12.30
C ASN A 264 -19.75 -1.00 12.25
N PHE A 265 -19.35 -0.65 11.04
CA PHE A 265 -18.27 0.27 10.73
C PHE A 265 -18.52 1.63 11.40
N GLN A 266 -17.45 2.31 11.80
CA GLN A 266 -17.47 3.55 12.57
C GLN A 266 -16.44 4.55 12.04
N MET A 267 -16.56 5.82 12.40
CA MET A 267 -15.58 6.86 12.02
C MET A 267 -14.13 6.51 12.38
N ILE A 268 -13.91 5.83 13.50
CA ILE A 268 -12.56 5.41 13.92
C ILE A 268 -11.92 4.44 12.92
N ASP A 269 -12.73 3.70 12.17
CA ASP A 269 -12.26 2.77 11.14
C ASP A 269 -11.74 3.54 9.90
N ILE A 270 -12.29 4.73 9.61
CA ILE A 270 -11.78 5.64 8.57
C ILE A 270 -10.46 6.28 9.02
N ILE A 271 -10.35 6.66 10.31
CA ILE A 271 -9.09 7.12 10.87
C ILE A 271 -8.04 6.00 10.78
N ALA A 272 -8.41 4.75 11.05
CA ALA A 272 -7.54 3.60 10.91
C ALA A 272 -7.04 3.38 9.47
N ILE A 273 -7.89 3.61 8.46
CA ILE A 273 -7.47 3.63 7.03
C ILE A 273 -6.37 4.69 6.82
N ASN A 274 -6.57 5.90 7.34
CA ASN A 274 -5.63 7.01 7.11
C ASN A 274 -4.34 6.90 7.93
N ALA A 275 -4.37 6.16 9.04
CA ALA A 275 -3.25 5.90 9.94
C ALA A 275 -2.65 4.49 9.78
N TYR A 276 -2.92 3.80 8.66
CA TYR A 276 -2.58 2.37 8.53
C TYR A 276 -1.07 2.11 8.67
N ILE A 277 -0.21 3.06 8.28
CA ILE A 277 1.25 3.00 8.44
C ILE A 277 1.62 2.95 9.92
N GLU A 278 1.00 3.81 10.72
CA GLU A 278 1.15 3.82 12.17
C GLU A 278 0.60 2.52 12.79
N LEU A 279 -0.51 1.99 12.28
CA LEU A 279 -1.06 0.73 12.77
C LEU A 279 -0.19 -0.49 12.41
N GLU A 280 0.39 -0.52 11.20
CA GLU A 280 1.34 -1.56 10.79
C GLU A 280 2.59 -1.55 11.68
N TYR A 281 3.06 -0.35 12.06
CA TYR A 281 4.14 -0.22 13.01
C TYR A 281 3.80 -0.87 14.35
N ILE A 282 2.60 -0.63 14.90
CA ILE A 282 2.15 -1.25 16.16
C ILE A 282 2.07 -2.77 16.00
N ALA A 283 1.55 -3.27 14.88
CA ALA A 283 1.45 -4.69 14.61
C ALA A 283 2.82 -5.39 14.52
N SER A 284 3.85 -4.67 14.06
CA SER A 284 5.20 -5.21 13.82
C SER A 284 6.16 -5.01 15.00
N HIS A 285 6.02 -3.90 15.74
CA HIS A 285 6.95 -3.47 16.79
C HIS A 285 6.33 -3.42 18.18
N GLY A 286 5.02 -3.62 18.30
CA GLY A 286 4.26 -3.40 19.52
C GLY A 286 3.89 -1.92 19.73
N VAL A 287 3.14 -1.66 20.80
CA VAL A 287 2.71 -0.28 21.11
C VAL A 287 3.91 0.56 21.55
N PRO A 288 4.13 1.73 20.91
CA PRO A 288 5.22 2.63 21.27
C PRO A 288 5.00 3.24 22.66
N ASN A 289 6.03 3.90 23.18
CA ASN A 289 5.84 4.74 24.36
C ASN A 289 4.91 5.90 24.01
N ILE A 290 3.97 6.25 24.89
CA ILE A 290 3.12 7.41 24.70
C ILE A 290 3.58 8.49 25.67
N ALA A 291 3.85 9.69 25.17
CA ALA A 291 4.55 10.76 25.88
C ALA A 291 3.73 11.39 27.03
N SER A 292 2.45 11.06 27.17
CA SER A 292 1.60 11.55 28.26
C SER A 292 1.27 10.46 29.28
N ASN A 293 0.98 10.86 30.52
CA ASN A 293 0.51 9.99 31.61
C ASN A 293 -0.99 9.62 31.46
N ASP A 294 -1.44 9.32 30.25
CA ASP A 294 -2.83 8.94 30.01
C ASP A 294 -3.14 7.59 30.68
N TYR A 295 -4.14 7.56 31.56
CA TYR A 295 -4.58 6.36 32.29
C TYR A 295 -4.92 5.19 31.36
N LEU A 296 -5.42 5.48 30.16
CA LEU A 296 -5.69 4.45 29.14
C LEU A 296 -4.41 3.71 28.72
N THR A 297 -3.29 4.44 28.63
CA THR A 297 -2.01 3.89 28.17
C THR A 297 -1.31 3.07 29.25
N LYS A 298 -1.52 3.39 30.54
CA LYS A 298 -0.99 2.59 31.65
C LYS A 298 -1.62 1.19 31.68
N GLY A 299 -2.95 1.11 31.60
CA GLY A 299 -3.66 -0.18 31.55
C GLY A 299 -3.36 -0.98 30.27
N LEU A 300 -3.11 -0.30 29.15
CA LEU A 300 -2.70 -0.95 27.91
C LEU A 300 -1.29 -1.55 28.01
N ARG A 301 -0.33 -0.80 28.57
CA ARG A 301 1.04 -1.29 28.81
C ARG A 301 1.08 -2.50 29.74
N GLU A 302 0.30 -2.48 30.82
CA GLU A 302 0.20 -3.62 31.74
C GLU A 302 -0.35 -4.86 31.01
N LYS A 303 -1.44 -4.72 30.24
CA LYS A 303 -1.99 -5.82 29.43
C LYS A 303 -1.02 -6.34 28.36
N LEU A 304 -0.26 -5.46 27.73
CA LEU A 304 0.70 -5.81 26.68
C LEU A 304 1.98 -6.44 27.24
N SER A 305 2.42 -6.03 28.43
CA SER A 305 3.57 -6.65 29.11
C SER A 305 3.31 -8.12 29.48
N GLN A 306 2.02 -8.49 29.61
CA GLN A 306 1.57 -9.85 29.89
C GLN A 306 1.35 -10.69 28.62
N GLN A 307 1.32 -10.09 27.43
CA GLN A 307 1.24 -10.84 26.18
C GLN A 307 2.64 -11.33 25.77
N PRO A 308 2.79 -12.61 25.40
CA PRO A 308 4.06 -13.09 24.87
C PRO A 308 4.40 -12.27 23.63
N ARG A 309 5.53 -11.55 23.65
CA ARG A 309 6.06 -10.90 22.45
C ARG A 309 6.24 -11.99 21.42
N ASN A 310 5.41 -11.99 20.38
CA ASN A 310 5.59 -12.90 19.24
C ASN A 310 6.92 -12.52 18.56
N LYS A 311 8.01 -13.14 19.00
CA LYS A 311 9.35 -13.01 18.40
C LYS A 311 9.37 -13.39 16.91
N MET A 312 8.31 -14.03 16.42
CA MET A 312 8.17 -14.55 15.05
C MET A 312 7.88 -13.52 13.95
N ARG A 313 7.66 -12.22 14.22
CA ARG A 313 7.16 -11.28 13.20
C ARG A 313 8.14 -10.20 12.72
N GLN A 314 9.45 -10.37 12.90
CA GLN A 314 10.45 -9.44 12.36
C GLN A 314 10.68 -9.58 10.84
N SER A 315 10.13 -10.60 10.18
CA SER A 315 10.39 -10.89 8.76
C SER A 315 9.34 -10.37 7.78
N LYS A 316 8.38 -9.54 8.21
CA LYS A 316 7.45 -8.95 7.25
C LYS A 316 8.23 -8.00 6.31
N PRO A 317 8.09 -8.14 4.98
CA PRO A 317 8.49 -7.08 4.07
C PRO A 317 7.57 -5.90 4.38
N HIS A 318 8.14 -4.83 4.94
CA HIS A 318 7.44 -3.57 5.09
C HIS A 318 7.03 -3.03 3.72
N ALA A 319 5.97 -2.21 3.67
CA ALA A 319 5.62 -1.43 2.49
C ALA A 319 6.90 -0.79 1.90
N ALA A 320 7.22 -1.20 0.67
CA ALA A 320 8.43 -0.82 -0.02
C ALA A 320 8.07 0.23 -1.08
N CYS A 321 8.90 1.24 -1.25
CA CYS A 321 8.68 2.26 -2.26
C CYS A 321 10.03 2.67 -2.81
N THR A 322 10.05 3.04 -4.09
CA THR A 322 11.23 3.66 -4.71
C THR A 322 10.80 4.84 -5.52
N GLN A 323 11.56 5.93 -5.45
CA GLN A 323 11.30 7.13 -6.22
C GLN A 323 12.60 7.76 -6.69
N PHE A 324 12.57 8.33 -7.89
CA PHE A 324 13.67 9.09 -8.45
C PHE A 324 13.15 10.28 -9.25
N SER A 325 13.87 11.38 -9.17
CA SER A 325 13.64 12.58 -9.97
C SER A 325 14.91 12.93 -10.72
N VAL A 326 14.77 13.27 -12.00
CA VAL A 326 15.87 13.72 -12.87
C VAL A 326 15.47 14.99 -13.63
N TRP A 327 16.43 15.86 -13.95
CA TRP A 327 16.19 17.11 -14.67
C TRP A 327 17.43 17.55 -15.47
N ASN A 328 17.39 18.75 -16.07
CA ASN A 328 18.48 19.36 -16.87
C ASN A 328 19.08 18.39 -17.90
N GLU A 329 20.32 17.93 -17.72
CA GLU A 329 21.04 17.10 -18.68
C GLU A 329 20.28 15.82 -19.04
N PHE A 330 19.56 15.21 -18.09
CA PHE A 330 18.75 14.01 -18.32
C PHE A 330 17.48 14.30 -19.12
N THR A 331 17.01 15.53 -19.06
CA THR A 331 15.79 15.96 -19.73
C THR A 331 16.09 16.92 -20.89
N SER A 332 17.32 16.91 -21.42
CA SER A 332 17.78 17.87 -22.42
C SER A 332 17.47 17.40 -23.85
N THR A 333 18.48 17.36 -24.72
CA THR A 333 18.31 17.18 -26.18
C THR A 333 17.68 15.86 -26.61
N ASN A 334 17.63 14.84 -25.75
CA ASN A 334 17.04 13.53 -26.04
C ASN A 334 15.57 13.40 -25.59
N CYS A 335 14.96 14.47 -25.05
CA CYS A 335 13.53 14.50 -24.73
C CYS A 335 12.75 15.33 -25.76
N PRO A 336 11.43 15.06 -25.92
CA PRO A 336 10.55 15.89 -26.74
C PRO A 336 10.67 17.38 -26.37
N PRO A 337 10.64 18.33 -27.34
CA PRO A 337 10.85 19.75 -27.10
C PRO A 337 10.03 20.34 -25.93
N GLU A 338 8.78 19.91 -25.80
CA GLU A 338 7.86 20.30 -24.74
C GLU A 338 8.26 19.81 -23.35
N GLN A 339 9.15 18.83 -23.24
CA GLN A 339 9.65 18.25 -21.98
C GLN A 339 11.11 18.66 -21.69
N GLN A 340 11.77 19.37 -22.62
CA GLN A 340 13.17 19.70 -22.49
C GLN A 340 13.47 20.61 -21.29
N ASN A 341 14.54 20.31 -20.54
CA ASN A 341 14.99 21.05 -19.37
C ASN A 341 13.94 21.14 -18.23
N ASN A 342 12.92 20.28 -18.24
CA ASN A 342 11.98 20.17 -17.12
C ASN A 342 12.36 18.99 -16.21
N ILE A 343 11.64 18.80 -15.12
CA ILE A 343 11.81 17.63 -14.24
C ILE A 343 10.97 16.44 -14.72
N ILE A 344 11.45 15.23 -14.48
CA ILE A 344 10.62 14.01 -14.50
C ILE A 344 10.80 13.31 -13.16
N SER A 345 9.69 12.97 -12.52
CA SER A 345 9.68 12.22 -11.26
C SER A 345 8.94 10.91 -11.45
N VAL A 346 9.50 9.83 -10.93
CA VAL A 346 8.91 8.49 -11.03
C VAL A 346 8.85 7.82 -9.67
N ARG A 347 7.81 7.00 -9.47
CA ARG A 347 7.58 6.21 -8.25
C ARG A 347 7.13 4.79 -8.58
N ASN A 348 7.65 3.83 -7.83
CA ASN A 348 7.03 2.55 -7.55
C ASN A 348 6.43 2.55 -6.15
N MET A 349 5.17 2.14 -6.04
CA MET A 349 4.53 1.74 -4.80
C MET A 349 4.53 0.22 -4.72
N ASP A 350 5.26 -0.32 -3.75
CA ASP A 350 5.28 -1.74 -3.43
C ASP A 350 4.55 -1.96 -2.11
N GLY A 351 4.08 -3.18 -1.89
CA GLY A 351 3.32 -3.48 -0.68
C GLY A 351 2.17 -4.45 -0.89
N GLU A 352 2.04 -5.07 -2.07
CA GLU A 352 1.01 -6.07 -2.32
C GLU A 352 1.36 -7.33 -1.52
N ILE A 353 0.95 -7.31 -0.27
CA ILE A 353 1.17 -8.37 0.72
C ILE A 353 -0.11 -9.16 0.99
N ASP A 354 -1.20 -8.88 0.26
CA ASP A 354 -2.47 -9.57 0.44
C ASP A 354 -2.76 -10.53 -0.73
N MET A 355 -3.21 -11.72 -0.38
CA MET A 355 -3.72 -12.72 -1.32
C MET A 355 -4.91 -12.21 -2.13
N LYS A 356 -5.77 -11.36 -1.55
CA LYS A 356 -6.91 -10.80 -2.28
C LYS A 356 -6.52 -9.67 -3.22
N ARG A 357 -5.25 -9.24 -3.25
CA ARG A 357 -4.76 -8.15 -4.10
C ARG A 357 -5.53 -6.85 -3.91
N VAL A 358 -5.88 -6.54 -2.67
CA VAL A 358 -6.79 -5.45 -2.33
C VAL A 358 -6.26 -4.09 -2.77
N THR A 359 -4.96 -3.84 -2.65
CA THR A 359 -4.36 -2.54 -3.01
C THR A 359 -4.29 -2.36 -4.52
N VAL A 360 -4.11 -3.43 -5.29
CA VAL A 360 -4.23 -3.41 -6.76
C VAL A 360 -5.69 -3.22 -7.20
N HIS A 361 -6.63 -3.99 -6.65
CA HIS A 361 -8.04 -3.92 -7.07
C HIS A 361 -8.75 -2.64 -6.63
N SER A 362 -8.28 -2.02 -5.55
CA SER A 362 -8.88 -0.80 -4.98
C SER A 362 -8.09 0.46 -5.33
N ILE A 363 -7.18 0.40 -6.30
CA ILE A 363 -6.47 1.60 -6.77
C ILE A 363 -7.50 2.65 -7.19
N LEU A 364 -7.29 3.90 -6.80
CA LEU A 364 -8.21 5.01 -7.03
C LEU A 364 -7.45 6.28 -7.36
N VAL A 365 -7.79 6.90 -8.48
CA VAL A 365 -7.35 8.25 -8.81
C VAL A 365 -8.38 9.24 -8.29
N SER A 366 -8.04 10.01 -7.26
CA SER A 366 -8.91 11.03 -6.69
C SER A 366 -8.52 12.41 -7.18
N THR A 367 -9.47 13.21 -7.68
CA THR A 367 -9.25 14.63 -7.99
C THR A 367 -9.94 15.48 -6.94
N ILE A 368 -9.22 16.43 -6.36
CA ILE A 368 -9.70 17.19 -5.20
C ILE A 368 -9.70 18.68 -5.54
N GLU A 369 -10.86 19.32 -5.42
CA GLU A 369 -11.05 20.77 -5.58
C GLU A 369 -11.65 21.35 -4.29
N SER A 370 -10.95 22.30 -3.69
CA SER A 370 -11.41 22.97 -2.47
C SER A 370 -12.19 24.24 -2.81
N THR A 371 -13.18 24.59 -1.99
CA THR A 371 -13.82 25.91 -2.06
C THR A 371 -12.96 27.03 -1.47
N ASN A 372 -11.88 26.70 -0.75
CA ASN A 372 -10.94 27.69 -0.25
C ASN A 372 -9.99 28.13 -1.39
N PRO A 373 -9.97 29.42 -1.77
CA PRO A 373 -9.17 29.90 -2.90
C PRO A 373 -7.64 29.85 -2.65
N SER A 374 -7.21 29.66 -1.40
CA SER A 374 -5.79 29.47 -1.07
C SER A 374 -5.29 28.03 -1.30
N ASP A 375 -6.22 27.08 -1.44
CA ASP A 375 -5.89 25.67 -1.65
C ASP A 375 -5.66 25.41 -3.13
N ARG A 376 -4.71 24.52 -3.41
CA ARG A 376 -4.47 23.99 -4.75
C ARG A 376 -5.37 22.80 -5.01
N LYS A 377 -5.93 22.71 -6.21
CA LYS A 377 -6.51 21.45 -6.67
C LYS A 377 -5.38 20.43 -6.89
N TYR A 378 -5.65 19.17 -6.58
CA TYR A 378 -4.64 18.12 -6.69
C TYR A 378 -5.24 16.78 -7.09
N ILE A 379 -4.37 15.91 -7.61
CA ILE A 379 -4.65 14.52 -7.93
C ILE A 379 -3.92 13.65 -6.91
N SER A 380 -4.61 12.64 -6.39
CA SER A 380 -4.06 11.64 -5.50
C SER A 380 -4.27 10.25 -6.09
N VAL A 381 -3.25 9.41 -6.08
CA VAL A 381 -3.34 8.00 -6.51
C VAL A 381 -3.20 7.12 -5.28
N MET A 382 -4.34 6.69 -4.73
CA MET A 382 -4.46 6.05 -3.41
C MET A 382 -5.57 5.00 -3.46
N TRP A 383 -6.26 4.79 -2.34
CA TRP A 383 -7.33 3.82 -2.15
C TRP A 383 -8.56 4.50 -1.55
N PRO A 384 -9.75 3.87 -1.64
CA PRO A 384 -10.98 4.40 -1.04
C PRO A 384 -10.85 4.55 0.48
N GLY A 385 -11.48 5.59 1.02
CA GLY A 385 -11.53 5.89 2.46
C GLY A 385 -10.40 6.79 2.97
N PHE A 386 -9.39 7.06 2.15
CA PHE A 386 -8.40 8.09 2.46
C PHE A 386 -9.00 9.49 2.33
N VAL A 387 -8.86 10.28 3.39
CA VAL A 387 -9.08 11.74 3.38
C VAL A 387 -7.76 12.49 3.22
N GLY A 388 -6.63 11.83 3.51
CA GLY A 388 -5.28 12.27 3.19
C GLY A 388 -4.75 11.69 1.87
N THR A 389 -3.43 11.71 1.67
CA THR A 389 -2.75 11.09 0.52
C THR A 389 -1.33 10.63 0.88
N LEU A 390 -0.79 9.66 0.16
CA LEU A 390 0.63 9.31 0.17
C LEU A 390 1.31 9.50 -1.19
N SER A 391 0.54 9.83 -2.23
CA SER A 391 0.99 9.97 -3.61
C SER A 391 0.17 11.03 -4.33
N ALA A 392 0.70 12.26 -4.45
CA ALA A 392 -0.08 13.35 -5.03
C ALA A 392 0.72 14.37 -5.84
N ILE A 393 0.00 15.05 -6.73
CA ILE A 393 0.48 16.10 -7.62
C ILE A 393 -0.57 17.23 -7.62
N ASN A 394 -0.16 18.49 -7.49
CA ASN A 394 -1.07 19.64 -7.55
C ASN A 394 -1.00 20.42 -8.88
N GLU A 395 -1.93 21.36 -9.06
CA GLU A 395 -2.06 22.16 -10.29
C GLU A 395 -0.87 23.08 -10.59
N ASP A 396 -0.11 23.46 -9.56
CA ASP A 396 1.10 24.28 -9.71
C ASP A 396 2.29 23.43 -10.21
N GLY A 397 2.11 22.11 -10.31
CA GLY A 397 3.16 21.17 -10.70
C GLY A 397 4.08 20.82 -9.53
N VAL A 398 3.57 20.78 -8.31
CA VAL A 398 4.25 20.22 -7.13
C VAL A 398 3.86 18.75 -7.00
N TYR A 399 4.86 17.90 -6.86
CA TYR A 399 4.79 16.46 -6.67
C TYR A 399 5.28 16.15 -5.25
N SER A 400 4.54 15.30 -4.53
CA SER A 400 5.06 14.71 -3.31
C SER A 400 4.45 13.35 -3.00
N MET A 401 5.33 12.49 -2.50
CA MET A 401 5.11 11.06 -2.45
C MET A 401 5.92 10.48 -1.28
N MET A 402 5.28 9.66 -0.45
CA MET A 402 5.85 9.09 0.78
C MET A 402 6.43 7.69 0.59
N ASN A 403 7.65 7.47 1.04
CA ASN A 403 8.22 6.16 1.30
C ASN A 403 8.23 5.90 2.81
N TYR A 404 8.05 4.63 3.20
CA TYR A 404 8.22 4.22 4.59
C TYR A 404 9.67 4.48 5.04
N GLY A 405 9.84 5.30 6.07
CA GLY A 405 11.15 5.62 6.65
C GLY A 405 11.44 4.77 7.87
N ARG A 406 12.70 4.72 8.28
CA ARG A 406 13.07 4.08 9.54
C ARG A 406 12.95 5.08 10.70
N THR A 407 12.73 4.57 11.91
CA THR A 407 12.60 5.35 13.14
C THR A 407 13.63 4.91 14.19
N HIS A 408 13.97 5.83 15.10
CA HIS A 408 14.77 5.52 16.29
C HIS A 408 14.19 4.33 17.10
N PRO A 409 15.06 3.49 17.70
CA PRO A 409 14.64 2.54 18.73
C PRO A 409 13.92 3.23 19.89
N ASN A 410 13.09 2.47 20.62
CA ASN A 410 12.32 2.95 21.77
C ASN A 410 11.38 4.11 21.43
N THR A 411 10.76 4.03 20.26
CA THR A 411 9.82 5.00 19.70
C THR A 411 8.83 5.52 20.73
N THR A 412 8.70 6.85 20.77
CA THR A 412 7.75 7.56 21.64
C THR A 412 6.84 8.42 20.77
N TRP A 413 5.53 8.30 20.95
CA TRP A 413 4.50 9.07 20.25
C TRP A 413 3.81 10.03 21.19
N GLY A 414 3.36 11.17 20.66
CA GLY A 414 2.57 12.12 21.41
C GLY A 414 2.10 13.25 20.51
N SER A 415 0.79 13.46 20.43
CA SER A 415 0.16 14.51 19.64
C SER A 415 0.60 14.55 18.16
N GLY A 416 0.89 13.40 17.54
CA GLY A 416 1.24 13.32 16.12
C GLY A 416 0.01 13.25 15.21
N ALA A 417 0.20 13.54 13.92
CA ALA A 417 -0.82 13.34 12.90
C ALA A 417 -0.49 12.09 12.07
N PRO A 418 -1.51 11.40 11.50
CA PRO A 418 -1.26 10.39 10.46
C PRO A 418 -0.45 10.97 9.30
N ILE A 419 0.56 10.25 8.82
CA ILE A 419 1.45 10.77 7.77
C ILE A 419 0.70 11.13 6.46
N SER A 420 -0.38 10.41 6.16
CA SER A 420 -1.22 10.72 4.99
C SER A 420 -1.88 12.09 5.06
N TRP A 421 -2.13 12.59 6.28
CA TRP A 421 -2.72 13.91 6.51
C TRP A 421 -1.69 15.01 6.32
N ILE A 422 -0.46 14.79 6.82
CA ILE A 422 0.66 15.70 6.64
C ILE A 422 0.90 15.94 5.14
N LEU A 423 0.99 14.87 4.34
CA LEU A 423 1.28 15.01 2.91
C LEU A 423 0.14 15.69 2.14
N LYS A 424 -1.12 15.45 2.53
CA LYS A 424 -2.28 16.15 1.95
C LYS A 424 -2.17 17.65 2.13
N GLU A 425 -1.91 18.11 3.36
CA GLU A 425 -1.80 19.55 3.65
C GLU A 425 -0.60 20.16 2.93
N VAL A 426 0.55 19.48 2.90
CA VAL A 426 1.70 19.98 2.12
C VAL A 426 1.32 20.14 0.65
N ILE A 427 0.76 19.12 0.01
CA ILE A 427 0.41 19.18 -1.43
C ILE A 427 -0.67 20.23 -1.73
N GLN A 428 -1.65 20.37 -0.85
CA GLN A 428 -2.76 21.29 -1.04
C GLN A 428 -2.36 22.75 -0.78
N LYS A 429 -1.37 23.01 0.08
CA LYS A 429 -0.97 24.37 0.48
C LYS A 429 0.31 24.86 -0.20
N THR A 430 1.18 23.96 -0.67
CA THR A 430 2.44 24.36 -1.31
C THR A 430 2.20 24.89 -2.71
N THR A 431 2.42 26.19 -2.86
CA THR A 431 2.53 26.84 -4.17
C THR A 431 3.91 26.61 -4.78
N LEU A 432 4.07 26.92 -6.06
CA LEU A 432 5.39 26.86 -6.70
C LEU A 432 6.43 27.75 -6.01
N ASP A 433 6.03 28.93 -5.50
CA ASP A 433 6.90 29.84 -4.74
C ASP A 433 7.33 29.27 -3.38
N MET A 434 6.52 28.40 -2.78
CA MET A 434 6.81 27.74 -1.51
C MET A 434 7.51 26.39 -1.69
N ALA A 435 7.71 25.92 -2.92
CA ALA A 435 8.24 24.58 -3.21
C ALA A 435 9.76 24.49 -3.04
N THR A 436 10.35 25.25 -2.11
CA THR A 436 11.76 25.15 -1.74
C THR A 436 11.97 24.16 -0.59
N ALA A 437 13.17 23.58 -0.52
CA ALA A 437 13.56 22.67 0.56
C ALA A 437 13.31 23.26 1.96
N SER A 438 13.69 24.53 2.17
CA SER A 438 13.57 25.19 3.47
C SER A 438 12.12 25.51 3.81
N ASP A 439 11.34 26.02 2.86
CA ASP A 439 9.95 26.42 3.11
C ASP A 439 9.06 25.20 3.37
N VAL A 440 9.25 24.12 2.61
CA VAL A 440 8.54 22.86 2.83
C VAL A 440 8.91 22.24 4.19
N GLN A 441 10.20 22.18 4.55
CA GLN A 441 10.61 21.70 5.87
C GLN A 441 9.97 22.53 6.99
N HIS A 442 10.06 23.87 6.87
CA HIS A 442 9.48 24.78 7.85
C HIS A 442 7.97 24.57 7.97
N PHE A 443 7.25 24.42 6.85
CA PHE A 443 5.82 24.15 6.86
C PHE A 443 5.48 22.85 7.59
N ILE A 444 6.19 21.76 7.30
CA ILE A 444 5.95 20.46 7.95
C ILE A 444 6.19 20.57 9.46
N GLU A 445 7.35 21.08 9.86
CA GLU A 445 7.73 21.15 11.27
C GLU A 445 6.91 22.15 12.07
N LYS A 446 6.45 23.25 11.45
CA LYS A 446 5.58 24.22 12.14
C LYS A 446 4.20 23.64 12.43
N ASN A 447 3.64 22.87 11.50
CA ASN A 447 2.24 22.45 11.59
C ASN A 447 2.05 21.05 12.17
N PHE A 448 3.03 20.15 12.02
CA PHE A 448 2.87 18.72 12.32
C PHE A 448 3.91 18.15 13.28
N ARG A 449 4.78 18.99 13.85
CA ARG A 449 5.71 18.56 14.90
C ARG A 449 4.94 17.97 16.09
N SER A 450 5.18 16.69 16.33
CA SER A 450 4.66 15.96 17.48
C SER A 450 5.33 16.43 18.78
N GLN A 451 4.76 16.09 19.94
CA GLN A 451 5.30 16.47 21.25
C GLN A 451 6.78 16.07 21.43
N PRO A 452 7.24 14.89 20.98
CA PRO A 452 8.65 14.53 21.06
C PRO A 452 9.60 15.25 20.08
N GLY A 453 9.10 16.00 19.10
CA GLY A 453 9.90 16.91 18.27
C GLY A 453 9.89 16.65 16.76
N GLY A 454 9.55 15.46 16.30
CA GLY A 454 9.50 15.12 14.87
C GLY A 454 8.08 15.07 14.31
N ALA A 455 7.95 15.12 12.98
CA ALA A 455 6.63 15.13 12.33
C ALA A 455 6.06 13.73 12.04
N CYS A 456 6.92 12.71 11.96
CA CYS A 456 6.55 11.39 11.45
C CYS A 456 6.62 10.32 12.55
N LEU A 457 5.47 9.88 13.06
CA LEU A 457 5.40 8.95 14.20
C LEU A 457 6.21 7.64 14.00
N THR A 458 6.21 7.07 12.80
CA THR A 458 6.85 5.78 12.47
C THR A 458 8.14 5.88 11.68
N GLY A 459 8.56 7.08 11.31
CA GLY A 459 9.57 7.30 10.26
C GLY A 459 8.92 7.53 8.90
N CYS A 460 9.40 8.53 8.17
CA CYS A 460 8.93 8.86 6.82
C CYS A 460 10.08 9.37 5.95
N ILE A 461 9.95 9.15 4.65
CA ILE A 461 10.82 9.73 3.64
C ILE A 461 9.90 10.33 2.57
N LEU A 462 9.80 11.65 2.53
CA LEU A 462 8.92 12.37 1.60
C LEU A 462 9.76 12.95 0.48
N VAL A 463 9.51 12.50 -0.75
CA VAL A 463 10.19 13.02 -1.95
C VAL A 463 9.35 14.15 -2.49
N PHE A 464 9.97 15.30 -2.70
CA PHE A 464 9.35 16.48 -3.28
C PHE A 464 9.98 16.78 -4.63
N SER A 465 9.15 17.23 -5.57
CA SER A 465 9.60 17.74 -6.86
C SER A 465 8.67 18.84 -7.31
N HIS A 466 9.17 19.80 -8.07
CA HIS A 466 8.32 20.82 -8.68
C HIS A 466 8.77 21.13 -10.10
N ARG A 467 7.84 21.60 -10.93
CA ARG A 467 8.15 22.04 -12.30
C ARG A 467 9.23 23.12 -12.31
N ILE A 468 10.09 23.09 -13.33
CA ILE A 468 11.10 24.13 -13.54
C ILE A 468 10.44 25.33 -14.25
N THR A 469 10.81 26.55 -13.86
CA THR A 469 10.35 27.79 -14.51
C THR A 469 11.52 28.67 -14.91
N ASN A 470 11.37 29.38 -16.03
CA ASN A 470 12.43 30.22 -16.62
C ASN A 470 12.74 31.51 -15.82
N ASN A 471 12.04 31.79 -14.72
CA ASN A 471 12.12 33.04 -13.96
C ASN A 471 13.02 32.96 -12.69
N SER A 472 14.00 32.05 -12.67
CA SER A 472 14.65 31.59 -11.43
C SER A 472 15.82 32.45 -10.91
N SER A 473 15.67 33.77 -10.78
CA SER A 473 16.56 34.53 -9.86
C SER A 473 16.24 34.23 -8.39
N ARG A 474 15.04 33.71 -8.09
CA ARG A 474 14.56 33.37 -6.74
C ARG A 474 14.74 31.89 -6.33
N TYR A 475 15.07 31.00 -7.26
CA TYR A 475 15.14 29.55 -7.02
C TYR A 475 16.54 28.98 -7.31
N PRO A 476 17.57 29.35 -6.53
CA PRO A 476 18.90 28.74 -6.66
C PRO A 476 18.95 27.27 -6.18
N SER A 477 17.87 26.74 -5.60
CA SER A 477 17.77 25.37 -5.12
C SER A 477 17.34 24.38 -6.20
N ALA A 478 17.82 23.14 -6.11
CA ALA A 478 17.38 22.05 -6.97
C ALA A 478 15.84 21.88 -6.94
N PRO A 479 15.20 21.51 -8.08
CA PRO A 479 13.75 21.34 -8.19
C PRO A 479 13.21 20.10 -7.47
N SER A 480 14.08 19.32 -6.82
CA SER A 480 13.71 18.13 -6.06
C SER A 480 14.61 17.95 -4.83
N PHE A 481 14.00 17.48 -3.75
CA PHE A 481 14.62 17.25 -2.44
C PHE A 481 13.83 16.19 -1.67
N VAL A 482 14.40 15.66 -0.58
CA VAL A 482 13.81 14.57 0.21
C VAL A 482 13.80 14.93 1.69
N TYR A 483 12.64 14.95 2.32
CA TYR A 483 12.50 15.12 3.77
C TYR A 483 12.55 13.75 4.45
N GLU A 484 13.55 13.52 5.29
CA GLU A 484 13.72 12.29 6.07
C GLU A 484 13.47 12.61 7.54
N SER A 485 12.49 11.94 8.18
CA SER A 485 12.05 12.30 9.53
C SER A 485 11.55 11.09 10.31
N ASP A 486 11.60 11.16 11.63
CA ASP A 486 10.89 10.28 12.55
C ASP A 486 10.15 11.09 13.64
N TRP A 487 9.85 10.46 14.78
CA TRP A 487 9.15 11.09 15.90
C TRP A 487 10.00 12.09 16.68
N LYS A 488 11.33 12.09 16.55
CA LYS A 488 12.25 13.01 17.24
C LYS A 488 12.59 14.25 16.43
N GLY A 489 12.68 14.12 15.10
CA GLY A 489 13.05 15.24 14.24
C GLY A 489 13.05 14.86 12.77
N GLY A 490 13.70 15.68 11.95
CA GLY A 490 13.88 15.40 10.53
C GLY A 490 14.94 16.30 9.90
N MET A 491 15.36 15.94 8.70
CA MET A 491 16.31 16.71 7.89
C MET A 491 15.90 16.70 6.43
N MET A 492 16.19 17.80 5.74
CA MET A 492 16.02 17.90 4.30
C MET A 492 17.30 17.51 3.56
N ARG A 493 17.21 16.50 2.72
CA ARG A 493 18.25 16.02 1.84
C ARG A 493 18.12 16.64 0.45
N LEU A 494 19.19 17.30 0.02
CA LEU A 494 19.39 17.90 -1.29
C LEU A 494 20.17 16.94 -2.20
N PRO A 495 20.21 17.20 -3.52
CA PRO A 495 21.04 16.43 -4.44
C PRO A 495 22.51 16.41 -4.01
N GLN A 496 23.24 15.37 -4.41
CA GLN A 496 24.66 15.14 -4.07
C GLN A 496 24.98 14.91 -2.57
N GLN A 497 23.98 14.96 -1.70
CA GLN A 497 24.15 14.59 -0.28
C GLN A 497 24.05 13.07 -0.06
N ALA A 498 23.63 12.30 -1.07
CA ALA A 498 23.64 10.84 -1.13
C ALA A 498 23.94 10.36 -2.56
N PHE A 499 24.36 9.11 -2.73
CA PHE A 499 24.66 8.56 -4.05
C PHE A 499 23.43 8.61 -4.99
N PRO A 500 23.52 9.09 -6.26
CA PRO A 500 24.73 9.35 -7.03
C PRO A 500 25.36 10.73 -6.76
N LEU A 501 26.52 10.75 -6.08
CA LEU A 501 27.13 11.97 -5.52
C LEU A 501 27.58 13.00 -6.56
N PHE A 502 27.94 12.53 -7.76
CA PHE A 502 28.47 13.38 -8.83
C PHE A 502 27.40 13.90 -9.78
N VAL A 503 26.15 13.49 -9.57
CA VAL A 503 25.03 13.84 -10.42
C VAL A 503 24.23 14.95 -9.75
N LYS A 504 24.34 16.17 -10.29
CA LYS A 504 23.63 17.35 -9.75
C LYS A 504 22.16 17.34 -10.07
N SER A 505 21.78 16.73 -11.19
CA SER A 505 20.44 16.79 -11.72
C SER A 505 19.63 15.51 -11.50
N ALA A 506 19.90 14.82 -10.38
CA ALA A 506 19.14 13.68 -9.93
C ALA A 506 19.08 13.59 -8.41
N ILE A 507 17.98 13.03 -7.89
CA ILE A 507 17.86 12.60 -6.49
C ILE A 507 16.88 11.43 -6.41
N GLY A 508 17.13 10.50 -5.50
CA GLY A 508 16.25 9.37 -5.27
C GLY A 508 15.99 9.10 -3.79
N ALA A 509 15.05 8.20 -3.54
CA ALA A 509 14.78 7.63 -2.23
C ALA A 509 14.20 6.22 -2.36
N SER A 510 14.55 5.36 -1.40
CA SER A 510 13.90 4.09 -1.14
C SER A 510 13.31 4.10 0.27
N ASN A 511 13.42 3.03 1.06
CA ASN A 511 12.85 2.91 2.41
C ASN A 511 13.89 3.01 3.53
N HIS A 512 15.01 3.69 3.27
CA HIS A 512 16.03 3.96 4.27
C HIS A 512 16.53 5.39 4.10
N ASN A 513 16.96 5.96 5.22
CA ASN A 513 17.40 7.35 5.28
C ASN A 513 18.86 7.44 4.81
N HIS A 514 19.21 8.51 4.10
CA HIS A 514 20.58 8.77 3.64
C HIS A 514 21.23 9.98 4.31
N LEU A 515 20.45 10.79 5.01
CA LEU A 515 20.94 11.93 5.79
C LEU A 515 20.53 11.78 7.26
N TYR A 516 19.27 11.44 7.54
CA TYR A 516 18.73 11.42 8.90
C TYR A 516 18.91 10.08 9.61
N GLY A 517 19.59 10.09 10.77
CA GLY A 517 19.80 8.86 11.55
C GLY A 517 20.85 7.91 10.95
N VAL A 518 21.66 8.39 10.03
CA VAL A 518 22.76 7.63 9.40
C VAL A 518 23.98 7.61 10.34
N GLU A 519 24.70 6.50 10.40
CA GLU A 519 25.94 6.42 11.19
C GLU A 519 27.01 7.38 10.65
N SER A 520 27.72 8.06 11.57
CA SER A 520 28.59 9.18 11.22
C SER A 520 29.69 8.78 10.23
N GLY A 521 29.73 9.44 9.08
CA GLY A 521 30.81 9.32 8.09
C GLY A 521 30.50 8.44 6.87
N ASP A 522 29.41 7.67 6.90
CA ASP A 522 29.02 6.79 5.79
C ASP A 522 27.65 7.20 5.21
N ARG A 523 27.65 8.00 4.13
CA ARG A 523 26.41 8.47 3.46
C ARG A 523 25.63 7.35 2.75
N ASP A 524 26.25 6.18 2.61
CA ASP A 524 25.63 4.96 2.09
C ASP A 524 25.59 3.88 3.19
N SER A 525 25.45 4.32 4.45
CA SER A 525 25.44 3.41 5.59
C SER A 525 24.41 2.31 5.42
N THR A 526 24.85 1.08 5.67
CA THR A 526 23.97 -0.06 5.77
C THR A 526 23.14 -0.05 7.05
N TYR A 527 23.22 1.01 7.88
CA TYR A 527 22.50 1.19 9.13
C TYR A 527 21.80 2.56 9.22
N ASN A 528 20.58 2.55 9.76
CA ASN A 528 19.94 3.75 10.28
C ASN A 528 19.57 3.53 11.75
N PHE A 529 19.93 4.47 12.60
CA PHE A 529 19.70 4.45 14.05
C PHE A 529 20.27 3.18 14.73
N GLY A 530 21.42 2.70 14.24
CA GLY A 530 22.07 1.47 14.71
C GLY A 530 21.37 0.17 14.29
N ILE A 531 20.40 0.23 13.37
CA ILE A 531 19.68 -0.94 12.84
C ILE A 531 20.03 -1.12 11.37
N ARG A 532 20.34 -2.36 10.97
CA ARG A 532 20.70 -2.71 9.58
C ARG A 532 19.54 -2.50 8.62
N ASN A 533 19.75 -1.74 7.56
CA ASN A 533 18.76 -1.42 6.53
C ASN A 533 18.32 -2.68 5.76
N GLY A 534 17.07 -2.68 5.31
CA GLY A 534 16.53 -3.80 4.54
C GLY A 534 17.27 -3.97 3.22
N PHE A 535 17.69 -5.20 2.89
CA PHE A 535 18.45 -5.48 1.67
C PHE A 535 17.73 -4.97 0.40
N SER A 536 16.44 -5.26 0.26
CA SER A 536 15.62 -4.80 -0.88
C SER A 536 15.66 -3.27 -1.05
N SER A 537 15.56 -2.53 0.05
CA SER A 537 15.62 -1.05 0.04
C SER A 537 16.97 -0.54 -0.46
N MET A 538 18.07 -1.05 0.10
CA MET A 538 19.42 -0.70 -0.32
C MET A 538 19.69 -1.08 -1.78
N TRP A 539 19.28 -2.29 -2.18
CA TRP A 539 19.50 -2.80 -3.53
C TRP A 539 18.76 -1.96 -4.58
N ARG A 540 17.44 -1.74 -4.42
CA ARG A 540 16.64 -0.93 -5.36
C ARG A 540 17.20 0.47 -5.52
N TYR A 541 17.65 1.09 -4.42
CA TYR A 541 18.33 2.38 -4.47
C TYR A 541 19.63 2.30 -5.26
N GLN A 542 20.55 1.41 -4.86
CA GLN A 542 21.89 1.33 -5.42
C GLN A 542 21.88 1.03 -6.92
N VAL A 543 21.08 0.04 -7.37
CA VAL A 543 21.05 -0.34 -8.79
C VAL A 543 20.51 0.78 -9.66
N THR A 544 19.53 1.53 -9.16
CA THR A 544 18.90 2.62 -9.89
C THR A 544 19.77 3.87 -9.90
N SER A 545 20.40 4.20 -8.77
CA SER A 545 21.39 5.27 -8.69
C SER A 545 22.61 4.98 -9.58
N ASN A 546 23.06 3.72 -9.67
CA ASN A 546 24.14 3.32 -10.58
C ASN A 546 23.73 3.51 -12.04
N LEU A 547 22.50 3.15 -12.41
CA LEU A 547 21.98 3.40 -13.76
C LEU A 547 21.99 4.89 -14.11
N ILE A 548 21.53 5.73 -13.19
CA ILE A 548 21.51 7.19 -13.37
C ILE A 548 22.94 7.73 -13.48
N ASP A 549 23.88 7.25 -12.67
CA ASP A 549 25.30 7.65 -12.75
C ASP A 549 25.93 7.23 -14.09
N ILE A 550 25.62 6.04 -14.60
CA ILE A 550 26.06 5.58 -15.94
C ILE A 550 25.48 6.51 -17.02
N TRP A 551 24.20 6.87 -16.92
CA TRP A 551 23.58 7.79 -17.87
C TRP A 551 24.20 9.18 -17.81
N ALA A 552 24.47 9.70 -16.61
CA ALA A 552 25.13 10.99 -16.39
C ALA A 552 26.47 11.11 -17.15
N ARG A 553 27.23 10.01 -17.24
CA ARG A 553 28.49 9.97 -17.99
C ARG A 553 28.31 9.95 -19.51
N ASN A 554 27.12 9.59 -19.99
CA ASN A 554 26.80 9.38 -21.39
C ASN A 554 25.76 10.38 -21.96
N VAL A 555 25.26 11.33 -21.16
CA VAL A 555 24.15 12.25 -21.54
C VAL A 555 24.41 13.08 -22.81
N TYR A 556 25.67 13.24 -23.23
CA TYR A 556 26.03 14.01 -24.42
C TYR A 556 25.91 13.21 -25.74
N HIS A 557 25.63 11.91 -25.68
CA HIS A 557 25.34 11.12 -26.88
C HIS A 557 23.89 11.34 -27.31
N LYS A 558 23.70 11.96 -28.49
CA LYS A 558 22.38 12.09 -29.10
C LYS A 558 21.85 10.71 -29.49
N VAL A 559 20.64 10.39 -29.05
CA VAL A 559 19.94 9.17 -29.43
C VAL A 559 18.81 9.53 -30.39
N GLN A 560 18.70 8.82 -31.51
CA GLN A 560 17.63 9.00 -32.49
C GLN A 560 16.36 8.22 -32.10
N ASP A 561 15.90 8.37 -30.86
CA ASP A 561 14.63 7.80 -30.41
C ASP A 561 13.80 8.90 -29.72
N PRO A 562 12.65 9.32 -30.31
CA PRO A 562 11.81 10.36 -29.73
C PRO A 562 11.15 9.94 -28.40
N ASN A 563 11.10 8.64 -28.10
CA ASN A 563 10.58 8.11 -26.83
C ASN A 563 11.68 7.82 -25.80
N PHE A 564 12.95 8.09 -26.14
CA PHE A 564 14.10 7.72 -25.33
C PHE A 564 13.93 8.14 -23.87
N CYS A 565 13.58 9.41 -23.65
CA CYS A 565 13.33 10.01 -22.34
C CYS A 565 12.32 9.20 -21.50
N ASN A 566 11.16 8.87 -22.06
CA ASN A 566 10.12 8.10 -21.36
C ASN A 566 10.53 6.64 -21.16
N SER A 567 11.27 6.05 -22.11
CA SER A 567 11.77 4.68 -22.01
C SER A 567 12.81 4.53 -20.89
N GLN A 568 13.69 5.53 -20.71
CA GLN A 568 14.64 5.61 -19.62
C GLN A 568 13.92 5.70 -18.27
N MET A 569 12.89 6.53 -18.17
CA MET A 569 12.14 6.65 -16.91
C MET A 569 11.41 5.36 -16.53
N LYS A 570 10.90 4.62 -17.52
CA LYS A 570 10.37 3.25 -17.31
C LYS A 570 11.48 2.27 -16.89
N GLU A 571 12.68 2.39 -17.44
CA GLU A 571 13.82 1.56 -17.02
C GLU A 571 14.24 1.84 -15.57
N ILE A 572 14.22 3.10 -15.11
CA ILE A 572 14.39 3.44 -13.68
C ILE A 572 13.39 2.67 -12.84
N LEU A 573 12.10 2.71 -13.21
CA LEU A 573 11.04 2.00 -12.48
C LEU A 573 11.23 0.47 -12.52
N ARG A 574 11.68 -0.10 -13.64
CA ARG A 574 11.93 -1.55 -13.76
C ARG A 574 13.13 -2.01 -12.95
N ARG A 575 14.21 -1.22 -12.90
CA ARG A 575 15.39 -1.52 -12.05
C ARG A 575 15.08 -1.39 -10.56
N ALA A 576 14.21 -0.44 -10.24
CA ALA A 576 13.72 -0.21 -8.89
C ALA A 576 12.55 -1.14 -8.51
N ALA A 577 12.14 -2.08 -9.37
CA ALA A 577 10.99 -2.92 -9.12
C ALA A 577 11.26 -3.91 -7.97
N HIS A 578 10.24 -4.11 -7.14
CA HIS A 578 10.32 -5.05 -6.02
C HIS A 578 9.92 -6.47 -6.43
N GLY A 579 9.26 -6.64 -7.59
CA GLY A 579 8.55 -7.87 -7.96
C GLY A 579 7.15 -7.98 -7.33
N GLN A 580 6.70 -6.93 -6.64
CA GLN A 580 5.36 -6.77 -6.06
C GLN A 580 4.90 -5.31 -6.16
N THR A 581 5.36 -4.58 -7.18
CA THR A 581 4.98 -3.18 -7.36
C THR A 581 3.53 -3.13 -7.82
N GLU A 582 2.67 -2.59 -6.96
CA GLU A 582 1.22 -2.48 -7.16
C GLU A 582 0.88 -1.48 -8.25
N HIS A 583 1.56 -0.33 -8.23
CA HIS A 583 1.39 0.72 -9.21
C HIS A 583 2.66 1.54 -9.35
N SER A 584 2.84 2.09 -10.55
CA SER A 584 3.93 2.98 -10.89
C SER A 584 3.37 4.30 -11.42
N ILE A 585 3.96 5.41 -11.00
CA ILE A 585 3.54 6.76 -11.41
C ILE A 585 4.74 7.48 -12.01
N MET A 586 4.51 8.18 -13.12
CA MET A 586 5.47 9.11 -13.72
C MET A 586 4.82 10.49 -13.88
N PHE A 587 5.47 11.50 -13.32
CA PHE A 587 5.07 12.91 -13.35
C PHE A 587 5.95 13.68 -14.32
N ARG A 588 5.33 14.34 -15.31
CA ARG A 588 6.00 15.05 -16.40
C ARG A 588 5.36 16.41 -16.65
N PRO A 589 5.77 17.47 -15.93
CA PRO A 589 5.44 18.83 -16.30
C PRO A 589 6.08 19.19 -17.64
N LEU A 590 5.34 19.93 -18.45
CA LEU A 590 5.75 20.37 -19.79
C LEU A 590 5.98 21.89 -19.82
N ASN A 591 6.82 22.32 -20.74
CA ASN A 591 7.19 23.73 -20.96
C ASN A 591 6.01 24.59 -21.41
N ASN A 592 4.99 23.99 -22.02
CA ASN A 592 3.74 24.66 -22.37
C ASN A 592 2.75 24.80 -21.19
N GLY A 593 3.15 24.42 -19.98
CA GLY A 593 2.33 24.54 -18.77
C GLY A 593 1.44 23.33 -18.48
N LYS A 594 1.35 22.36 -19.39
CA LYS A 594 0.62 21.10 -19.14
C LYS A 594 1.38 20.22 -18.15
N ILE A 595 0.65 19.37 -17.45
CA ILE A 595 1.20 18.33 -16.58
C ILE A 595 0.69 17.00 -17.09
N LEU A 596 1.60 16.10 -17.44
CA LEU A 596 1.26 14.72 -17.79
C LEU A 596 1.54 13.80 -16.60
N ILE A 597 0.63 12.85 -16.38
CA ILE A 597 0.72 11.83 -15.34
C ILE A 597 0.53 10.49 -16.03
N ASP A 598 1.53 9.62 -15.95
CA ASP A 598 1.44 8.26 -16.46
C ASP A 598 1.31 7.29 -15.29
N ILE A 599 0.33 6.38 -15.36
CA ILE A 599 0.06 5.40 -14.32
C ILE A 599 0.04 4.01 -14.93
N ALA A 600 0.81 3.10 -14.36
CA ALA A 600 0.66 1.67 -14.58
C ALA A 600 0.19 1.03 -13.28
N VAL A 601 -0.70 0.03 -13.38
CA VAL A 601 -1.22 -0.71 -12.23
C VAL A 601 -1.02 -2.18 -12.51
N ALA A 602 -0.52 -2.92 -11.53
CA ALA A 602 -0.44 -4.37 -11.58
C ALA A 602 -1.81 -4.98 -11.83
N GLN A 603 -1.81 -6.22 -12.28
CA GLN A 603 -3.00 -7.01 -12.58
C GLN A 603 -2.90 -8.34 -11.87
N SER A 604 -4.06 -8.92 -11.55
CA SER A 604 -4.20 -10.21 -10.87
C SER A 604 -3.63 -11.39 -11.68
N THR A 605 -3.44 -11.23 -12.99
CA THR A 605 -2.87 -12.26 -13.88
C THR A 605 -1.38 -12.47 -13.68
N TRP A 606 -0.90 -13.69 -13.94
CA TRP A 606 0.52 -14.08 -13.82
C TRP A 606 1.50 -13.14 -14.56
N ASN A 607 1.16 -12.70 -15.78
CA ASN A 607 2.01 -11.81 -16.58
C ASN A 607 1.87 -10.32 -16.21
N GLY A 608 1.00 -9.99 -15.27
CA GLY A 608 0.69 -8.62 -14.87
C GLY A 608 1.10 -8.29 -13.44
N TRP A 609 1.93 -9.11 -12.80
CA TRP A 609 2.16 -9.03 -11.35
C TRP A 609 2.90 -7.76 -10.91
N ASP A 610 3.63 -7.09 -11.81
CA ASP A 610 4.56 -6.01 -11.47
C ASP A 610 4.34 -4.79 -12.37
N ALA A 611 3.79 -3.71 -11.81
CA ALA A 611 3.33 -2.54 -12.56
C ALA A 611 4.35 -1.89 -13.53
N PRO A 612 5.67 -1.78 -13.21
CA PRO A 612 6.66 -1.16 -14.09
C PRO A 612 6.80 -1.82 -15.47
N TYR A 613 6.36 -3.07 -15.58
CA TYR A 613 6.44 -3.87 -16.80
C TYR A 613 5.16 -3.83 -17.64
N LEU A 614 4.12 -3.15 -17.15
CA LEU A 614 2.84 -3.03 -17.84
C LEU A 614 2.73 -1.72 -18.62
N ASP A 615 1.66 -1.64 -19.39
CA ASP A 615 1.34 -0.43 -20.15
C ASP A 615 0.94 0.70 -19.20
N PHE A 616 1.51 1.86 -19.49
CA PHE A 616 1.21 3.09 -18.76
C PHE A 616 0.06 3.81 -19.45
N VAL A 617 -0.92 4.24 -18.67
CA VAL A 617 -2.00 5.12 -19.11
C VAL A 617 -1.63 6.56 -18.81
N THR A 618 -1.58 7.39 -19.85
CA THR A 618 -1.23 8.82 -19.74
C THR A 618 -2.48 9.69 -19.58
N PHE A 619 -2.45 10.62 -18.64
CA PHE A 619 -3.45 11.66 -18.42
C PHE A 619 -2.83 13.04 -18.52
N GLU A 620 -3.54 14.00 -19.10
CA GLU A 620 -3.28 15.41 -18.81
C GLU A 620 -3.99 15.77 -17.51
N PHE A 621 -3.31 16.50 -16.62
CA PHE A 621 -3.82 16.84 -15.28
C PHE A 621 -5.25 17.40 -15.32
N ASN A 622 -5.53 18.35 -16.21
CA ASN A 622 -6.85 18.98 -16.30
C ASN A 622 -7.94 18.06 -16.87
N ASP A 623 -7.60 17.04 -17.66
CA ASP A 623 -8.58 16.09 -18.21
C ASP A 623 -9.31 15.32 -17.10
N LEU A 624 -8.63 15.09 -15.97
CA LEU A 624 -9.18 14.37 -14.84
C LEU A 624 -10.23 15.19 -14.06
N PHE A 625 -10.18 16.53 -14.14
CA PHE A 625 -11.14 17.45 -13.53
C PHE A 625 -12.34 17.79 -14.43
N SER A 626 -12.31 17.39 -15.70
CA SER A 626 -13.41 17.67 -16.62
C SER A 626 -14.72 17.05 -16.11
N LYS A 627 -15.76 17.88 -16.05
CA LYS A 627 -17.15 17.42 -15.85
C LYS A 627 -17.66 16.90 -17.19
N LEU A 628 -18.32 15.73 -17.16
CA LEU A 628 -19.02 15.19 -18.34
C LEU A 628 -20.22 16.04 -18.72
#